data_AF-A0A843K1H8-F1
#
_entry.id   AF-A0A843K1H8-F1
#
_cell.length_a   1.000
_cell.length_b   1.000
_cell.length_c   1.000
_cell.angle_alpha   90.00
_cell.angle_beta   90.00
_cell.angle_gamma   90.00
#
_symmetry.space_group_name_H-M   'P 1'
#
loop_
_entity.id
_entity.type
_entity.pdbx_description
1 polymer ?
#
loop_
_entity_poly.entity_id
_entity_poly.type
_entity_poly.pdbx_seq_one_letter_code
_entity_poly.pdbx_strand_id
1 'polypeptide(L)'
;MNLGKRYDFHSHTIFSDGELIPSELVRRAKTLDHKAIALTDHVDASNIEFIVPNIAKVSEELNQYWDIMVIPGVEITHVPPETIKKLAIKAKKLGAKIVVVHGETPVEPVMLGTNRSAIESGEVDILAHPGIIDEKDAKLANKSDIFLEITARSGHNIGNGRVAALGENFLLNTDTHSPNNLITQEFAYKVALGAGLNEESSINVIKENPKVLLEKIL
;
A
#
# COMPACT_ATOMS: atom_id res chain seq x y z
N MET A 1 -0.41 -6.81 -24.91
CA MET A 1 -1.42 -5.92 -24.31
C MET A 1 -0.68 -4.71 -23.75
N ASN A 2 -1.14 -3.47 -24.00
CA ASN A 2 -0.52 -2.30 -23.38
C ASN A 2 -1.08 -2.12 -21.97
N LEU A 3 -0.33 -2.58 -20.96
CA LEU A 3 -0.73 -2.56 -19.55
C LEU A 3 -0.48 -1.19 -18.89
N GLY A 4 0.17 -0.26 -19.58
CA GLY A 4 0.56 1.04 -19.07
C GLY A 4 1.76 0.98 -18.12
N LYS A 5 1.97 2.08 -17.41
CA LYS A 5 3.02 2.21 -16.40
C LYS A 5 2.54 1.73 -15.04
N ARG A 6 3.49 1.34 -14.18
CA ARG A 6 3.21 0.76 -12.86
C ARG A 6 2.95 1.84 -11.79
N TYR A 7 2.04 1.54 -10.87
CA TYR A 7 1.79 2.31 -9.66
C TYR A 7 2.06 1.42 -8.45
N ASP A 8 2.89 1.87 -7.51
CA ASP A 8 3.11 1.19 -6.24
C ASP A 8 2.74 2.10 -5.09
N PHE A 9 1.94 1.63 -4.14
CA PHE A 9 1.53 2.43 -3.00
C PHE A 9 1.96 1.86 -1.65
N HIS A 10 2.79 0.80 -1.65
CA HIS A 10 3.30 0.16 -0.44
C HIS A 10 4.77 -0.20 -0.61
N SER A 11 5.66 0.61 -0.03
CA SER A 11 7.11 0.39 -0.06
C SER A 11 7.84 1.07 1.10
N HIS A 12 8.95 0.48 1.53
CA HIS A 12 9.68 0.80 2.75
C HIS A 12 11.11 1.26 2.42
N THR A 13 11.60 2.19 3.23
CA THR A 13 12.93 2.77 3.13
C THR A 13 13.69 2.52 4.44
N ILE A 14 14.90 3.06 4.54
CA ILE A 14 15.67 3.03 5.81
C ILE A 14 15.03 3.81 6.96
N PHE A 15 13.90 4.49 6.74
CA PHE A 15 13.14 5.10 7.84
C PHE A 15 12.39 4.07 8.68
N SER A 16 12.08 2.89 8.14
CA SER A 16 11.75 1.69 8.92
C SER A 16 12.82 0.60 8.76
N ASP A 17 12.54 -0.38 7.93
CA ASP A 17 13.24 -1.66 7.77
C ASP A 17 13.47 -1.99 6.29
N GLY A 18 13.23 -1.02 5.41
CA GLY A 18 13.71 -1.08 4.04
C GLY A 18 15.24 -0.88 3.96
N GLU A 19 15.84 -1.42 2.92
CA GLU A 19 17.30 -1.41 2.69
C GLU A 19 17.78 -0.14 1.99
N LEU A 20 16.87 0.65 1.43
CA LEU A 20 17.18 1.76 0.53
C LEU A 20 16.76 3.11 1.11
N ILE A 21 17.56 4.15 0.85
CA ILE A 21 17.10 5.53 1.05
C ILE A 21 15.97 5.88 0.07
N PRO A 22 15.08 6.83 0.40
CA PRO A 22 13.99 7.26 -0.46
C PRO A 22 14.39 7.53 -1.92
N SER A 23 15.45 8.33 -2.13
CA SER A 23 15.90 8.71 -3.47
C SER A 23 16.36 7.51 -4.29
N GLU A 24 17.02 6.52 -3.69
CA GLU A 24 17.46 5.33 -4.41
C GLU A 24 16.27 4.43 -4.79
N LEU A 25 15.35 4.19 -3.86
CA LEU A 25 14.14 3.42 -4.10
C LEU A 25 13.34 3.99 -5.27
N VAL A 26 13.05 5.30 -5.23
CA VAL A 26 12.34 6.00 -6.30
C VAL A 26 13.12 5.94 -7.63
N ARG A 27 14.45 6.09 -7.60
CA ARG A 27 15.28 6.01 -8.81
C ARG A 27 15.19 4.64 -9.48
N ARG A 28 15.15 3.56 -8.69
CA ARG A 28 15.00 2.18 -9.18
C ARG A 28 13.60 1.93 -9.73
N ALA A 29 12.56 2.38 -9.04
CA ALA A 29 11.18 2.31 -9.53
C ALA A 29 11.02 3.02 -10.88
N LYS A 30 11.62 4.21 -11.04
CA LYS A 30 11.64 4.94 -12.33
C LYS A 30 12.34 4.15 -13.44
N THR A 31 13.44 3.44 -13.15
CA THR A 31 14.10 2.56 -14.14
C THR A 31 13.19 1.41 -14.59
N LEU A 32 12.30 0.95 -13.71
CA LEU A 32 11.28 -0.07 -13.99
C LEU A 32 9.97 0.53 -14.53
N ASP A 33 10.03 1.72 -15.11
CA ASP A 33 8.92 2.44 -15.73
C ASP A 33 7.67 2.62 -14.85
N HIS A 34 7.88 2.86 -13.56
CA HIS A 34 6.79 3.26 -12.66
C HIS A 34 6.35 4.69 -12.95
N LYS A 35 5.02 4.92 -12.93
CA LYS A 35 4.41 6.25 -12.99
C LYS A 35 4.30 6.89 -11.62
N ALA A 36 4.02 6.10 -10.59
CA ALA A 36 3.95 6.56 -9.21
C ALA A 36 4.52 5.53 -8.24
N ILE A 37 5.06 6.02 -7.13
CA ILE A 37 5.49 5.23 -5.97
C ILE A 37 5.14 5.98 -4.69
N ALA A 38 4.55 5.29 -3.72
CA ALA A 38 4.39 5.80 -2.36
C ALA A 38 5.46 5.25 -1.43
N LEU A 39 6.00 6.12 -0.59
CA LEU A 39 6.90 5.77 0.50
C LEU A 39 6.07 5.64 1.77
N THR A 40 5.97 4.44 2.32
CA THR A 40 5.02 4.08 3.39
C THR A 40 5.73 3.31 4.48
N ASP A 41 6.83 3.85 4.98
CA ASP A 41 7.57 3.28 6.09
C ASP A 41 6.67 2.99 7.31
N HIS A 42 7.04 1.95 8.07
CA HIS A 42 6.31 1.54 9.25
C HIS A 42 6.31 2.63 10.33
N VAL A 43 5.14 2.92 10.88
CA VAL A 43 4.97 3.87 11.98
C VAL A 43 4.11 3.33 13.12
N ASP A 44 4.45 3.82 14.31
CA ASP A 44 3.61 3.77 15.50
C ASP A 44 3.61 5.14 16.20
N ALA A 45 3.17 5.18 17.46
CA ALA A 45 3.16 6.44 18.22
C ALA A 45 4.55 7.02 18.50
N SER A 46 5.62 6.22 18.43
CA SER A 46 6.98 6.60 18.81
C SER A 46 7.73 7.36 17.71
N ASN A 47 7.47 7.05 16.43
CA ASN A 47 8.28 7.52 15.31
C ASN A 47 7.52 8.35 14.26
N ILE A 48 6.18 8.35 14.28
CA ILE A 48 5.35 9.01 13.26
C ILE A 48 5.66 10.50 13.07
N GLU A 49 6.01 11.22 14.15
CA GLU A 49 6.36 12.65 14.08
C GLU A 49 7.71 12.91 13.44
N PHE A 50 8.58 11.90 13.41
CA PHE A 50 9.88 11.97 12.74
C PHE A 50 9.76 11.53 11.29
N ILE A 51 9.13 10.38 11.02
CA ILE A 51 9.13 9.77 9.69
C ILE A 51 8.30 10.58 8.69
N VAL A 52 7.05 10.92 9.03
CA VAL A 52 6.10 11.51 8.07
C VAL A 52 6.60 12.83 7.49
N PRO A 53 7.06 13.81 8.29
CA PRO A 53 7.53 15.07 7.74
C PRO A 53 8.78 14.92 6.86
N ASN A 54 9.67 13.97 7.19
CA ASN A 54 10.86 13.70 6.38
C ASN A 54 10.53 13.03 5.05
N ILE A 55 9.57 12.09 5.05
CA ILE A 55 9.04 11.47 3.82
C ILE A 55 8.31 12.50 2.94
N ALA A 56 7.52 13.39 3.53
CA ALA A 56 6.87 14.49 2.81
C ALA A 56 7.90 15.42 2.14
N LYS A 57 8.93 15.83 2.89
CA LYS A 57 10.00 16.70 2.40
C LYS A 57 10.74 16.10 1.20
N VAL A 58 11.20 14.84 1.32
CA VAL A 58 11.94 14.19 0.22
C VAL A 58 11.04 13.92 -0.99
N SER A 59 9.76 13.58 -0.76
CA SER A 59 8.79 13.40 -1.86
C SER A 59 8.59 14.70 -2.64
N GLU A 60 8.44 15.84 -1.96
CA GLU A 60 8.32 17.15 -2.59
C GLU A 60 9.56 17.47 -3.45
N GLU A 61 10.76 17.28 -2.91
CA GLU A 61 12.02 17.49 -3.63
C GLU A 61 12.11 16.62 -4.90
N LEU A 62 11.89 15.31 -4.78
CA LEU A 62 12.03 14.39 -5.90
C LEU A 62 11.01 14.65 -7.02
N ASN A 63 9.79 15.04 -6.66
CA ASN A 63 8.75 15.41 -7.64
C ASN A 63 9.13 16.64 -8.49
N GLN A 64 10.00 17.52 -8.00
CA GLN A 64 10.47 18.68 -8.79
C GLN A 64 11.44 18.28 -9.90
N TYR A 65 12.15 17.17 -9.73
CA TYR A 65 13.26 16.81 -10.62
C TYR A 65 12.99 15.59 -11.48
N TRP A 66 12.12 14.67 -11.05
CA TRP A 66 11.94 13.38 -11.72
C TRP A 66 10.50 13.20 -12.24
N ASP A 67 10.37 12.72 -13.49
CA ASP A 67 9.09 12.26 -14.06
C ASP A 67 8.67 10.89 -13.49
N ILE A 68 8.39 10.87 -12.19
CA ILE A 68 7.72 9.81 -11.43
C ILE A 68 7.04 10.50 -10.25
N MET A 69 5.78 10.19 -10.00
CA MET A 69 5.04 10.75 -8.87
C MET A 69 5.46 10.06 -7.57
N VAL A 70 6.12 10.80 -6.67
CA VAL A 70 6.50 10.31 -5.34
C VAL A 70 5.46 10.76 -4.33
N ILE A 71 4.82 9.82 -3.66
CA ILE A 71 3.69 10.09 -2.78
C ILE A 71 4.13 9.84 -1.33
N PRO A 72 4.08 10.86 -0.45
CA PRO A 72 4.40 10.62 0.94
C PRO A 72 3.26 9.87 1.61
N GLY A 73 3.58 8.80 2.31
CA GLY A 73 2.61 8.02 3.06
C GLY A 73 3.21 7.40 4.32
N VAL A 74 2.46 6.48 4.91
CA VAL A 74 2.88 5.66 6.05
C VAL A 74 2.20 4.30 5.99
N GLU A 75 2.80 3.31 6.62
CA GLU A 75 2.09 2.13 7.06
C GLU A 75 2.01 2.10 8.59
N ILE A 76 0.79 2.08 9.13
CA ILE A 76 0.57 1.90 10.57
C ILE A 76 0.65 0.40 10.86
N THR A 77 1.63 0.00 11.69
CA THR A 77 2.02 -1.40 11.85
C THR A 77 2.04 -1.82 13.32
N HIS A 78 1.44 -2.97 13.64
CA HIS A 78 1.42 -3.59 14.98
C HIS A 78 0.95 -2.69 16.14
N VAL A 79 0.13 -1.67 15.88
CA VAL A 79 -0.48 -0.83 16.92
C VAL A 79 -1.77 -1.46 17.47
N PRO A 80 -2.23 -1.10 18.69
CA PRO A 80 -3.55 -1.50 19.16
C PRO A 80 -4.64 -1.00 18.20
N PRO A 81 -5.60 -1.85 17.77
CA PRO A 81 -6.59 -1.50 16.76
C PRO A 81 -7.36 -0.20 17.06
N GLU A 82 -7.66 0.05 18.33
CA GLU A 82 -8.39 1.23 18.81
C GLU A 82 -7.63 2.55 18.55
N THR A 83 -6.33 2.48 18.30
CA THR A 83 -5.48 3.64 18.05
C THR A 83 -5.29 3.97 16.58
N ILE A 84 -5.65 3.06 15.66
CA ILE A 84 -5.42 3.18 14.21
C ILE A 84 -6.02 4.48 13.68
N LYS A 85 -7.28 4.77 14.00
CA LYS A 85 -7.95 6.01 13.55
C LYS A 85 -7.21 7.26 14.00
N LYS A 86 -6.78 7.30 15.26
CA LYS A 86 -6.05 8.45 15.82
C LYS A 86 -4.71 8.64 15.10
N LEU A 87 -3.99 7.56 14.82
CA LEU A 87 -2.70 7.60 14.13
C LEU A 87 -2.85 7.97 12.65
N ALA A 88 -3.88 7.46 11.96
CA ALA A 88 -4.19 7.82 10.58
C ALA A 88 -4.44 9.34 10.43
N ILE A 89 -5.29 9.91 11.30
CA ILE A 89 -5.53 11.36 11.35
C ILE A 89 -4.22 12.13 11.60
N LYS A 90 -3.38 11.63 12.53
CA LYS A 90 -2.10 12.26 12.85
C LYS A 90 -1.15 12.22 11.65
N ALA A 91 -1.05 11.10 10.94
CA ALA A 91 -0.24 10.97 9.74
C ALA A 91 -0.63 12.00 8.68
N LYS A 92 -1.94 12.11 8.36
CA LYS A 92 -2.41 13.08 7.36
C LYS A 92 -2.09 14.53 7.75
N LYS A 93 -2.22 14.88 9.04
CA LYS A 93 -1.83 16.21 9.55
C LYS A 93 -0.33 16.50 9.42
N LEU A 94 0.51 15.47 9.49
CA LEU A 94 1.97 15.58 9.38
C LEU A 94 2.47 15.59 7.93
N GLY A 95 1.59 15.35 6.95
CA GLY A 95 1.92 15.44 5.52
C GLY A 95 1.75 14.14 4.73
N ALA A 96 1.33 13.04 5.35
CA ALA A 96 0.99 11.82 4.63
C ALA A 96 -0.23 12.05 3.71
N LYS A 97 -0.11 11.63 2.46
CA LYS A 97 -1.20 11.61 1.47
C LYS A 97 -1.89 10.25 1.38
N ILE A 98 -1.15 9.18 1.67
CA ILE A 98 -1.66 7.81 1.77
C ILE A 98 -1.43 7.29 3.18
N VAL A 99 -2.46 6.69 3.76
CA VAL A 99 -2.33 5.90 4.99
C VAL A 99 -2.62 4.43 4.68
N VAL A 100 -1.62 3.60 4.89
CA VAL A 100 -1.70 2.13 4.83
C VAL A 100 -1.81 1.60 6.26
N VAL A 101 -2.55 0.51 6.45
CA VAL A 101 -2.51 -0.28 7.70
C VAL A 101 -2.06 -1.68 7.36
N HIS A 102 -1.09 -2.18 8.13
CA HIS A 102 -0.64 -3.56 8.07
C HIS A 102 -1.77 -4.50 8.49
N GLY A 103 -2.39 -5.18 7.51
CA GLY A 103 -3.56 -6.02 7.75
C GLY A 103 -3.22 -7.37 8.37
N GLU A 104 -4.25 -8.05 8.89
CA GLU A 104 -4.10 -9.37 9.48
C GLU A 104 -3.67 -10.39 8.41
N THR A 105 -2.54 -11.06 8.66
CA THR A 105 -1.79 -11.81 7.65
C THR A 105 -1.33 -13.17 8.19
N PRO A 106 -1.11 -14.20 7.35
CA PRO A 106 -0.79 -15.56 7.84
C PRO A 106 0.63 -15.74 8.38
N VAL A 107 1.54 -14.79 8.16
CA VAL A 107 2.98 -14.95 8.45
C VAL A 107 3.47 -14.08 9.61
N GLU A 108 2.63 -13.22 10.18
CA GLU A 108 2.99 -12.29 11.26
C GLU A 108 1.89 -12.19 12.34
N PRO A 109 2.24 -11.86 13.60
CA PRO A 109 1.32 -11.87 14.73
C PRO A 109 0.51 -10.56 14.83
N VAL A 110 -0.20 -10.20 13.76
CA VAL A 110 -1.04 -9.00 13.72
C VAL A 110 -2.26 -9.18 14.63
N MET A 111 -2.59 -8.16 15.43
CA MET A 111 -3.66 -8.23 16.42
C MET A 111 -5.03 -8.36 15.74
N LEU A 112 -5.87 -9.28 16.21
CA LEU A 112 -7.25 -9.41 15.72
C LEU A 112 -8.04 -8.12 15.95
N GLY A 113 -8.84 -7.73 14.96
CA GLY A 113 -9.60 -6.48 14.93
C GLY A 113 -8.88 -5.34 14.24
N THR A 114 -7.64 -5.57 13.76
CA THR A 114 -6.87 -4.58 12.98
C THR A 114 -7.56 -4.28 11.66
N ASN A 115 -8.02 -5.30 10.93
CA ASN A 115 -8.72 -5.14 9.66
C ASN A 115 -9.98 -4.30 9.82
N ARG A 116 -10.87 -4.72 10.74
CA ARG A 116 -12.09 -4.00 11.12
C ARG A 116 -11.83 -2.53 11.46
N SER A 117 -10.84 -2.26 12.30
CA SER A 117 -10.52 -0.89 12.76
C SER A 117 -9.94 -0.02 11.65
N ALA A 118 -9.17 -0.61 10.72
CA ALA A 118 -8.68 0.08 9.53
C ALA A 118 -9.84 0.50 8.62
N ILE A 119 -10.76 -0.43 8.33
CA ILE A 119 -11.93 -0.19 7.47
C ILE A 119 -12.85 0.89 8.08
N GLU A 120 -13.10 0.82 9.40
CA GLU A 120 -13.99 1.77 10.09
C GLU A 120 -13.35 3.12 10.41
N SER A 121 -12.04 3.25 10.20
CA SER A 121 -11.29 4.49 10.46
C SER A 121 -11.87 5.67 9.67
N GLY A 122 -12.16 5.46 8.38
CA GLY A 122 -12.51 6.48 7.39
C GLY A 122 -11.31 7.28 6.87
N GLU A 123 -10.15 7.14 7.50
CA GLU A 123 -8.91 7.88 7.17
C GLU A 123 -7.82 6.99 6.58
N VAL A 124 -8.00 5.66 6.66
CA VAL A 124 -7.10 4.68 6.05
C VAL A 124 -7.50 4.49 4.59
N ASP A 125 -6.50 4.52 3.71
CA ASP A 125 -6.70 4.42 2.27
C ASP A 125 -6.49 2.99 1.77
N ILE A 126 -5.55 2.25 2.37
CA ILE A 126 -5.20 0.88 1.98
C ILE A 126 -5.12 -0.02 3.21
N LEU A 127 -5.79 -1.17 3.16
CA LEU A 127 -5.55 -2.27 4.07
C LEU A 127 -4.56 -3.24 3.40
N ALA A 128 -3.31 -3.23 3.87
CA ALA A 128 -2.22 -4.01 3.29
C ALA A 128 -2.37 -5.50 3.60
N HIS A 129 -2.11 -6.32 2.58
CA HIS A 129 -2.14 -7.78 2.56
C HIS A 129 -2.97 -8.46 3.67
N PRO A 130 -4.30 -8.24 3.72
CA PRO A 130 -5.16 -8.78 4.78
C PRO A 130 -5.51 -10.25 4.50
N GLY A 131 -4.49 -11.10 4.41
CA GLY A 131 -4.56 -12.47 3.91
C GLY A 131 -5.49 -13.40 4.68
N ILE A 132 -5.90 -13.03 5.90
CA ILE A 132 -6.87 -13.77 6.71
C ILE A 132 -8.19 -13.03 6.94
N ILE A 133 -8.50 -11.99 6.15
CA ILE A 133 -9.73 -11.19 6.23
C ILE A 133 -11.00 -12.07 6.27
N ASP A 134 -11.95 -11.78 7.16
CA ASP A 134 -13.21 -12.51 7.21
C ASP A 134 -14.26 -11.94 6.25
N GLU A 135 -15.36 -12.67 6.02
CA GLU A 135 -16.42 -12.20 5.12
C GLU A 135 -17.10 -10.92 5.59
N LYS A 136 -17.20 -10.69 6.91
CA LYS A 136 -17.90 -9.52 7.46
C LYS A 136 -17.06 -8.27 7.25
N ASP A 137 -15.74 -8.37 7.41
CA ASP A 137 -14.78 -7.30 7.17
C ASP A 137 -14.68 -7.03 5.67
N ALA A 138 -14.57 -8.06 4.82
CA ALA A 138 -14.54 -7.87 3.38
C ALA A 138 -15.81 -7.20 2.83
N LYS A 139 -17.01 -7.63 3.28
CA LYS A 139 -18.29 -7.00 2.92
C LYS A 139 -18.38 -5.54 3.40
N LEU A 140 -17.74 -5.20 4.52
CA LEU A 140 -17.67 -3.81 4.97
C LEU A 140 -16.70 -3.01 4.10
N ALA A 141 -15.51 -3.55 3.81
CA ALA A 141 -14.50 -2.93 2.97
C ALA A 141 -15.07 -2.57 1.59
N ASN A 142 -15.82 -3.48 0.95
CA ASN A 142 -16.46 -3.25 -0.36
C ASN A 142 -17.49 -2.09 -0.36
N LYS A 143 -18.02 -1.72 0.81
CA LYS A 143 -18.97 -0.61 0.98
C LYS A 143 -18.31 0.67 1.51
N SER A 144 -16.99 0.69 1.59
CA SER A 144 -16.20 1.79 2.12
C SER A 144 -15.17 2.26 1.10
N ASP A 145 -14.52 3.39 1.37
CA ASP A 145 -13.54 4.00 0.46
C ASP A 145 -12.11 3.45 0.63
N ILE A 146 -11.96 2.27 1.25
CA ILE A 146 -10.68 1.61 1.46
C ILE A 146 -10.40 0.62 0.33
N PHE A 147 -9.13 0.53 -0.07
CA PHE A 147 -8.67 -0.50 -0.98
C PHE A 147 -8.08 -1.68 -0.22
N LEU A 148 -8.39 -2.90 -0.66
CA LEU A 148 -7.75 -4.12 -0.19
C LEU A 148 -6.53 -4.43 -1.05
N GLU A 149 -5.40 -4.73 -0.44
CA GLU A 149 -4.20 -5.04 -1.19
C GLU A 149 -4.13 -6.52 -1.60
N ILE A 150 -3.92 -6.74 -2.89
CA ILE A 150 -3.31 -7.95 -3.45
C ILE A 150 -1.81 -7.72 -3.45
N THR A 151 -1.05 -8.47 -2.66
CA THR A 151 0.38 -8.19 -2.48
C THR A 151 1.26 -9.07 -3.36
N ALA A 152 2.36 -8.51 -3.86
CA ALA A 152 3.44 -9.31 -4.46
C ALA A 152 4.47 -9.79 -3.42
N ARG A 153 4.35 -9.38 -2.15
CA ARG A 153 5.29 -9.77 -1.09
C ARG A 153 5.21 -11.25 -0.79
N SER A 154 6.38 -11.91 -0.84
CA SER A 154 6.51 -13.32 -0.51
C SER A 154 6.08 -13.58 0.94
N GLY A 155 5.30 -14.63 1.15
CA GLY A 155 4.73 -14.96 2.46
C GLY A 155 3.34 -14.35 2.62
N HIS A 156 3.22 -13.02 2.56
CA HIS A 156 1.91 -12.36 2.64
C HIS A 156 0.99 -12.71 1.45
N ASN A 157 1.56 -12.91 0.26
CA ASN A 157 0.82 -13.29 -0.94
C ASN A 157 0.09 -14.65 -0.86
N ILE A 158 0.40 -15.49 0.14
CA ILE A 158 -0.31 -16.75 0.41
C ILE A 158 -1.82 -16.51 0.60
N GLY A 159 -2.18 -15.35 1.18
CA GLY A 159 -3.58 -14.97 1.43
C GLY A 159 -4.30 -14.33 0.24
N ASN A 160 -3.62 -14.04 -0.87
CA ASN A 160 -4.20 -13.28 -1.99
C ASN A 160 -5.48 -13.90 -2.54
N GLY A 161 -5.55 -15.23 -2.65
CA GLY A 161 -6.75 -15.92 -3.13
C GLY A 161 -7.98 -15.66 -2.28
N ARG A 162 -7.81 -15.53 -0.95
CA ARG A 162 -8.89 -15.19 -0.03
C ARG A 162 -9.32 -13.74 -0.19
N VAL A 163 -8.36 -12.82 -0.30
CA VAL A 163 -8.62 -11.40 -0.53
C VAL A 163 -9.38 -11.21 -1.85
N ALA A 164 -8.91 -11.83 -2.93
CA ALA A 164 -9.54 -11.78 -4.25
C ALA A 164 -10.96 -12.38 -4.28
N ALA A 165 -11.21 -13.45 -3.51
CA ALA A 165 -12.52 -14.10 -3.48
C ALA A 165 -13.57 -13.33 -2.67
N LEU A 166 -13.16 -12.49 -1.71
CA LEU A 166 -14.07 -11.81 -0.78
C LEU A 166 -14.17 -10.30 -1.01
N GLY A 167 -13.12 -9.68 -1.57
CA GLY A 167 -13.06 -8.24 -1.83
C GLY A 167 -13.56 -7.82 -3.20
N GLU A 168 -13.65 -6.51 -3.43
CA GLU A 168 -14.03 -5.92 -4.73
C GLU A 168 -13.10 -4.77 -5.14
N ASN A 169 -12.71 -3.91 -4.20
CA ASN A 169 -11.87 -2.74 -4.45
C ASN A 169 -10.40 -3.05 -4.16
N PHE A 170 -9.65 -3.44 -5.18
CA PHE A 170 -8.26 -3.88 -5.01
C PHE A 170 -7.22 -2.85 -5.42
N LEU A 171 -6.05 -2.91 -4.79
CA LEU A 171 -4.79 -2.40 -5.33
C LEU A 171 -3.76 -3.52 -5.33
N LEU A 172 -2.77 -3.46 -6.23
CA LEU A 172 -1.66 -4.39 -6.24
C LEU A 172 -0.38 -3.67 -5.93
N ASN A 173 0.22 -3.96 -4.77
CA ASN A 173 1.46 -3.36 -4.31
C ASN A 173 2.55 -4.41 -4.06
N THR A 174 3.80 -3.94 -3.97
CA THR A 174 4.95 -4.84 -3.79
C THR A 174 5.32 -5.08 -2.34
N ASP A 175 5.03 -4.14 -1.45
CA ASP A 175 5.58 -4.12 -0.09
C ASP A 175 7.12 -4.31 -0.16
N THR A 176 7.73 -3.41 -0.93
CA THR A 176 9.16 -3.43 -1.23
C THR A 176 9.96 -3.04 -0.01
N HIS A 177 10.83 -3.95 0.46
CA HIS A 177 11.83 -3.67 1.49
C HIS A 177 13.26 -3.71 0.92
N SER A 178 13.50 -4.55 -0.09
CA SER A 178 14.80 -4.74 -0.73
C SER A 178 14.72 -4.40 -2.23
N PRO A 179 15.84 -4.06 -2.89
CA PRO A 179 15.84 -3.69 -4.30
C PRO A 179 15.19 -4.72 -5.24
N ASN A 180 15.26 -6.01 -4.88
CA ASN A 180 14.75 -7.12 -5.68
C ASN A 180 13.23 -7.33 -5.52
N ASN A 181 12.56 -6.59 -4.65
CA ASN A 181 11.12 -6.68 -4.47
C ASN A 181 10.31 -5.85 -5.47
N LEU A 182 10.92 -4.83 -6.11
CA LEU A 182 10.25 -4.05 -7.14
C LEU A 182 9.93 -4.94 -8.36
N ILE A 183 8.74 -4.75 -8.94
CA ILE A 183 8.25 -5.56 -10.06
C ILE A 183 7.81 -4.68 -11.23
N THR A 184 7.83 -5.21 -12.45
CA THR A 184 7.26 -4.52 -13.61
C THR A 184 5.73 -4.64 -13.65
N GLN A 185 5.08 -3.81 -14.46
CA GLN A 185 3.62 -3.88 -14.70
C GLN A 185 3.20 -5.26 -15.23
N GLU A 186 4.00 -5.90 -16.09
CA GLU A 186 3.73 -7.23 -16.62
C GLU A 186 3.78 -8.29 -15.54
N PHE A 187 4.69 -8.17 -14.58
CA PHE A 187 4.75 -9.11 -13.45
C PHE A 187 3.61 -8.87 -12.47
N ALA A 188 3.25 -7.61 -12.20
CA ALA A 188 2.05 -7.26 -11.42
C ALA A 188 0.79 -7.91 -12.02
N TYR A 189 0.60 -7.86 -13.34
CA TYR A 189 -0.51 -8.54 -14.01
C TYR A 189 -0.53 -10.06 -13.77
N LYS A 190 0.64 -10.71 -13.79
CA LYS A 190 0.76 -12.15 -13.47
C LYS A 190 0.41 -12.44 -12.01
N VAL A 191 0.81 -11.58 -11.08
CA VAL A 191 0.44 -11.70 -9.66
C VAL A 191 -1.07 -11.56 -9.47
N ALA A 192 -1.71 -10.60 -10.15
CA ALA A 192 -3.17 -10.43 -10.12
C ALA A 192 -3.93 -11.68 -10.61
N LEU A 193 -3.51 -12.24 -11.76
CA LEU A 193 -4.07 -13.49 -12.27
C LEU A 193 -3.81 -14.66 -11.30
N GLY A 194 -2.61 -14.75 -10.75
CA GLY A 194 -2.23 -15.77 -9.77
C GLY A 194 -3.01 -15.68 -8.46
N ALA A 195 -3.49 -14.50 -8.09
CA ALA A 195 -4.40 -14.28 -6.97
C ALA A 195 -5.82 -14.82 -7.24
N GLY A 196 -6.14 -15.20 -8.48
CA GLY A 196 -7.46 -15.70 -8.86
C GLY A 196 -8.41 -14.64 -9.42
N LEU A 197 -7.90 -13.42 -9.70
CA LEU A 197 -8.67 -12.40 -10.42
C LEU A 197 -8.83 -12.80 -11.90
N ASN A 198 -9.99 -12.48 -12.49
CA ASN A 198 -10.18 -12.60 -13.94
C ASN A 198 -9.38 -11.52 -14.68
N GLU A 199 -9.32 -11.60 -16.02
CA GLU A 199 -8.52 -10.66 -16.84
C GLU A 199 -8.94 -9.19 -16.63
N GLU A 200 -10.25 -8.92 -16.60
CA GLU A 200 -10.79 -7.57 -16.42
C GLU A 200 -10.38 -6.99 -15.05
N SER A 201 -10.61 -7.75 -13.97
CA SER A 201 -10.25 -7.35 -12.61
C SER A 201 -8.74 -7.20 -12.44
N SER A 202 -7.96 -8.05 -13.13
CA SER A 202 -6.50 -7.97 -13.16
C SER A 202 -5.98 -6.74 -13.88
N ILE A 203 -6.70 -6.24 -14.90
CA ILE A 203 -6.39 -4.95 -15.53
C ILE A 203 -6.80 -3.80 -14.61
N ASN A 204 -7.99 -3.89 -14.01
CA ASN A 204 -8.51 -2.83 -13.12
C ASN A 204 -7.56 -2.60 -11.93
N VAL A 205 -7.13 -3.67 -11.25
CA VAL A 205 -6.27 -3.56 -10.05
C VAL A 205 -4.90 -2.93 -10.33
N ILE A 206 -4.31 -3.15 -11.52
CA ILE A 206 -2.98 -2.61 -11.86
C ILE A 206 -3.02 -1.27 -12.60
N LYS A 207 -4.19 -0.85 -13.12
CA LYS A 207 -4.27 0.30 -14.03
C LYS A 207 -5.36 1.31 -13.70
N GLU A 208 -6.58 0.86 -13.41
CA GLU A 208 -7.73 1.77 -13.21
C GLU A 208 -7.89 2.15 -11.74
N ASN A 209 -7.89 1.17 -10.83
CA ASN A 209 -8.00 1.41 -9.39
C ASN A 209 -6.88 2.32 -8.83
N PRO A 210 -5.61 2.22 -9.28
CA PRO A 210 -4.58 3.19 -8.93
C PRO A 210 -4.95 4.63 -9.24
N LYS A 211 -5.63 4.91 -10.37
CA LYS A 211 -6.04 6.27 -10.72
C LYS A 211 -7.14 6.76 -9.80
N VAL A 212 -8.09 5.89 -9.43
CA VAL A 212 -9.15 6.21 -8.46
C VAL A 212 -8.54 6.59 -7.11
N LEU A 213 -7.54 5.85 -6.63
CA LEU A 213 -6.82 6.23 -5.42
C LEU A 213 -6.14 7.60 -5.58
N LEU A 214 -5.46 7.85 -6.71
CA LEU A 214 -4.80 9.14 -6.95
C LEU A 214 -5.79 10.32 -6.95
N GLU A 215 -6.96 10.17 -7.56
CA GLU A 215 -8.02 11.19 -7.56
C GLU A 215 -8.58 11.47 -6.15
N LYS A 216 -8.54 10.49 -5.25
CA LYS A 216 -8.99 10.64 -3.86
C LYS A 216 -8.01 11.45 -3.00
N ILE A 217 -6.71 11.34 -3.26
CA ILE A 217 -5.65 11.84 -2.36
C ILE A 217 -4.96 13.13 -2.83
N LEU A 218 -5.15 13.52 -4.10
CA LEU A 218 -4.57 14.72 -4.72
C LEU A 218 -5.60 15.85 -4.82
#